data_AF-A0A3N7CQN3-F1
#
_entry.id   AF-A0A3N7CQN3-F1
#
_cell.length_a   1.000
_cell.length_b   1.000
_cell.length_c   1.000
_cell.angle_alpha   90.00
_cell.angle_beta   90.00
_cell.angle_gamma   90.00
#
_symmetry.space_group_name_H-M   'P 1'
#
loop_
_entity.id
_entity.type
_entity.pdbx_description
1 polymer ?
#
loop_
_entity_poly.entity_id
_entity_poly.type
_entity_poly.pdbx_seq_one_letter_code
_entity_poly.pdbx_strand_id
1 'polypeptide(L)'
;MNANTAFAELADRYVAVWNETDAGARRDAIASLWTPEGEHFVRTLQAKGYEALEQRVTSSHEKNVRDGGFRFIATGDAQLLRNTLMFHWQMVPTGGGPVAALGLEFLQLAEDGRIDKDYQFILPTPAV
;
A
#
# COMPACT_ATOMS: atom_id res chain seq x y z
N MET A 1 -20.55 7.25 -9.89
CA MET A 1 -19.31 6.50 -9.64
C MET A 1 -19.54 5.08 -10.12
N ASN A 2 -18.84 4.62 -11.15
CA ASN A 2 -18.84 3.22 -11.56
C ASN A 2 -17.88 2.45 -10.65
N ALA A 3 -18.16 1.18 -10.37
CA ALA A 3 -17.40 0.38 -9.41
C ALA A 3 -15.89 0.37 -9.73
N ASN A 4 -15.52 0.38 -11.00
CA ASN A 4 -14.13 0.41 -11.46
C ASN A 4 -13.33 1.63 -10.95
N THR A 5 -13.96 2.79 -10.80
CA THR A 5 -13.30 4.00 -10.28
C THR A 5 -13.10 3.94 -8.77
N ALA A 6 -14.04 3.34 -8.03
CA ALA A 6 -13.93 3.22 -6.57
C ALA A 6 -12.74 2.35 -6.12
N PHE A 7 -12.38 1.31 -6.89
CA PHE A 7 -11.26 0.43 -6.54
C PHE A 7 -9.90 0.97 -6.99
N ALA A 8 -9.87 1.74 -8.08
CA ALA A 8 -8.71 2.54 -8.44
C ALA A 8 -8.41 3.58 -7.35
N GLU A 9 -9.44 4.27 -6.84
CA GLU A 9 -9.31 5.19 -5.71
C GLU A 9 -8.81 4.49 -4.43
N LEU A 10 -9.23 3.24 -4.17
CA LEU A 10 -8.71 2.47 -3.03
C LEU A 10 -7.22 2.13 -3.20
N ALA A 11 -6.77 1.75 -4.40
CA ALA A 11 -5.36 1.51 -4.67
C ALA A 11 -4.52 2.80 -4.50
N ASP A 12 -5.04 3.94 -4.96
CA ASP A 12 -4.37 5.23 -4.81
C ASP A 12 -4.27 5.65 -3.34
N ARG A 13 -5.37 5.52 -2.57
CA ARG A 13 -5.38 5.78 -1.12
C ARG A 13 -4.45 4.84 -0.36
N TYR A 14 -4.41 3.56 -0.74
CA TYR A 14 -3.50 2.59 -0.17
C TYR A 14 -2.06 3.05 -0.36
N VAL A 15 -1.65 3.37 -1.59
CA VAL A 15 -0.27 3.78 -1.86
C VAL A 15 0.08 5.11 -1.19
N ALA A 16 -0.89 6.02 -1.08
CA ALA A 16 -0.69 7.31 -0.41
C ALA A 16 -0.23 7.16 1.05
N VAL A 17 -0.72 6.16 1.80
CA VAL A 17 -0.35 5.97 3.22
C VAL A 17 1.16 5.74 3.42
N TRP A 18 1.82 5.09 2.45
CA TRP A 18 3.26 4.83 2.48
C TRP A 18 4.10 6.08 2.19
N ASN A 19 3.49 7.09 1.58
CA ASN A 19 4.10 8.38 1.28
C ASN A 19 3.77 9.45 2.33
N GLU A 20 2.84 9.19 3.25
CA GLU A 20 2.33 10.18 4.21
C GLU A 20 3.37 10.57 5.27
N THR A 21 3.74 11.86 5.25
CA THR A 21 4.75 12.45 6.14
C THR A 21 4.21 12.77 7.53
N ASP A 22 2.95 13.21 7.63
CA ASP A 22 2.35 13.57 8.91
C ASP A 22 1.92 12.33 9.69
N ALA A 23 2.37 12.23 10.94
CA ALA A 23 2.09 11.04 11.76
C ALA A 23 0.61 10.93 12.16
N GLY A 24 -0.10 12.05 12.34
CA GLY A 24 -1.54 12.05 12.64
C GLY A 24 -2.35 11.59 11.43
N ALA A 25 -2.12 12.22 10.28
CA ALA A 25 -2.76 11.87 9.02
C ALA A 25 -2.49 10.41 8.63
N ARG A 26 -1.27 9.91 8.88
CA ARG A 26 -0.94 8.49 8.65
C ARG A 26 -1.75 7.55 9.51
N ARG A 27 -1.95 7.85 10.80
CA ARG A 27 -2.82 7.04 11.68
C ARG A 27 -4.26 7.03 11.20
N ASP A 28 -4.78 8.21 10.84
CA ASP A 28 -6.15 8.34 10.35
C ASP A 28 -6.35 7.58 9.03
N ALA A 29 -5.37 7.69 8.12
CA ALA A 29 -5.36 6.95 6.87
C ALA A 29 -5.35 5.44 7.10
N ILE A 30 -4.51 4.93 8.02
CA ILE A 30 -4.47 3.51 8.41
C ILE A 30 -5.82 3.06 8.95
N ALA A 31 -6.45 3.80 9.86
CA ALA A 31 -7.76 3.47 10.41
C ALA A 31 -8.88 3.48 9.35
N SER A 32 -8.74 4.33 8.32
CA SER A 32 -9.67 4.40 7.19
C SER A 32 -9.49 3.27 6.16
N LEU A 33 -8.32 2.64 6.14
CA LEU A 33 -7.95 1.61 5.17
C LEU A 33 -8.10 0.20 5.74
N TRP A 34 -7.61 -0.05 6.96
CA TRP A 34 -7.65 -1.37 7.60
C TRP A 34 -8.76 -1.48 8.65
N THR A 35 -9.24 -2.71 8.84
CA THR A 35 -10.03 -3.06 10.04
C THR A 35 -9.14 -2.96 11.30
N PRO A 36 -9.71 -2.87 12.52
CA PRO A 36 -8.91 -2.78 13.74
C PRO A 36 -7.94 -3.95 13.96
N GLU A 37 -8.32 -5.13 13.46
CA GLU A 37 -7.52 -6.37 13.52
C GLU A 37 -6.84 -6.69 12.18
N GLY A 38 -6.84 -5.74 11.24
CA GLY A 38 -6.31 -5.92 9.90
C GLY A 38 -4.83 -6.30 9.92
N GLU A 39 -4.43 -7.12 8.94
CA GLU A 39 -3.09 -7.68 8.90
C GLU A 39 -2.41 -7.38 7.57
N HIS A 40 -1.14 -6.98 7.65
CA HIS A 40 -0.26 -6.86 6.51
C HIS A 40 0.83 -7.94 6.55
N PHE A 41 1.03 -8.61 5.42
CA PHE A 41 2.06 -9.63 5.21
C PHE A 41 3.01 -9.23 4.09
N VAL A 42 4.32 -9.24 4.37
CA VAL A 42 5.36 -9.10 3.34
C VAL A 42 6.53 -10.00 3.68
N ARG A 43 6.95 -10.84 2.73
CA ARG A 43 8.05 -11.81 2.95
C ARG A 43 7.81 -12.61 4.24
N THR A 44 8.64 -12.42 5.26
CA THR A 44 8.54 -13.09 6.57
C THR A 44 7.94 -12.20 7.67
N LEU A 45 7.58 -10.95 7.35
CA LEU A 45 7.04 -9.98 8.30
C LEU A 45 5.52 -9.98 8.26
N GLN A 46 4.93 -9.90 9.46
CA GLN A 46 3.51 -9.68 9.69
C GLN A 46 3.35 -8.46 10.60
N ALA A 47 2.47 -7.55 10.23
CA ALA A 47 2.01 -6.45 11.08
C ALA A 47 0.50 -6.62 11.30
N LYS A 48 0.07 -6.71 12.56
CA LYS A 48 -1.33 -6.92 12.92
C LYS A 48 -1.85 -5.79 13.80
N GLY A 49 -2.99 -5.22 13.40
CA GLY A 49 -3.66 -4.14 14.09
C GLY A 49 -2.96 -2.80 13.92
N TYR A 50 -3.67 -1.73 14.30
CA TYR A 50 -3.26 -0.35 13.96
C TYR A 50 -1.86 0.03 14.44
N GLU A 51 -1.46 -0.38 15.64
CA GLU A 51 -0.13 -0.05 16.17
C GLU A 51 0.98 -0.66 15.32
N ALA A 52 0.90 -1.97 15.03
CA ALA A 52 1.91 -2.64 14.22
C ALA A 52 1.91 -2.16 12.77
N LEU A 53 0.73 -1.85 12.21
CA LEU A 53 0.59 -1.26 10.89
C LEU A 53 1.23 0.13 10.84
N GLU A 54 1.00 0.99 11.83
CA GLU A 54 1.62 2.31 11.92
C GLU A 54 3.14 2.21 11.99
N GLN A 55 3.67 1.31 12.82
CA GLN A 55 5.11 1.07 12.91
C GLN A 55 5.68 0.64 11.55
N ARG A 56 5.03 -0.31 10.88
CA ARG A 56 5.46 -0.83 9.59
C ARG A 56 5.44 0.24 8.48
N VAL A 57 4.36 1.00 8.37
CA VAL A 57 4.23 2.08 7.37
C VAL A 57 5.26 3.16 7.66
N THR A 58 5.42 3.56 8.94
CA THR A 58 6.40 4.58 9.35
C THR A 58 7.82 4.15 9.00
N SER A 59 8.25 2.94 9.38
CA SER A 59 9.61 2.46 9.06
C SER A 59 9.88 2.38 7.55
N SER A 60 8.87 2.02 6.75
CA SER A 60 8.99 2.02 5.29
C SER A 60 9.11 3.44 4.72
N HIS A 61 8.26 4.36 5.20
CA HIS A 61 8.27 5.77 4.80
C HIS A 61 9.62 6.42 5.10
N GLU A 62 10.12 6.28 6.33
CA GLU A 62 11.39 6.87 6.74
C GLU A 62 12.54 6.36 5.86
N LYS A 63 12.66 5.04 5.72
CA LYS A 63 13.73 4.42 4.93
C LYS A 63 13.68 4.78 3.46
N ASN A 64 12.52 4.67 2.83
CA ASN A 64 12.41 4.72 1.37
C ASN A 64 12.05 6.12 0.86
N VAL A 65 11.16 6.83 1.55
CA VAL A 65 10.65 8.13 1.09
C VAL A 65 11.50 9.26 1.65
N ARG A 66 11.53 9.41 2.98
CA ARG A 66 12.24 10.53 3.65
C ARG A 66 13.74 10.48 3.38
N ASP A 67 14.36 9.33 3.66
CA ASP A 67 15.81 9.19 3.64
C ASP A 67 16.31 8.65 2.29
N GLY A 68 15.47 7.87 1.59
CA GLY A 68 15.80 7.24 0.30
C GLY A 68 15.51 8.08 -0.94
N GLY A 69 14.70 9.14 -0.83
CA GLY A 69 14.34 10.00 -1.97
C GLY A 69 13.44 9.33 -3.00
N PHE A 70 12.70 8.27 -2.60
CA PHE A 70 11.74 7.57 -3.46
C PHE A 70 10.30 8.01 -3.16
N ARG A 71 9.39 7.61 -4.04
CA ARG A 71 7.94 7.66 -3.82
C ARG A 71 7.30 6.36 -4.31
N PHE A 72 6.21 5.96 -3.67
CA PHE A 72 5.39 4.84 -4.11
C PHE A 72 4.24 5.34 -5.00
N ILE A 73 3.94 4.62 -6.08
CA ILE A 73 2.81 4.88 -6.98
C ILE A 73 2.03 3.60 -7.29
N ALA A 74 0.70 3.70 -7.41
CA ALA A 74 -0.11 2.66 -8.01
C ALA A 74 0.05 2.69 -9.54
N THR A 75 -0.06 1.54 -10.21
CA THR A 75 0.13 1.46 -11.67
C THR A 75 -1.16 1.59 -12.49
N GLY A 76 -2.30 1.78 -11.83
CA GLY A 76 -3.59 1.98 -12.48
C GLY A 76 -4.25 0.71 -13.02
N ASP A 77 -3.76 -0.46 -12.63
CA ASP A 77 -4.22 -1.78 -13.08
C ASP A 77 -5.10 -2.51 -12.05
N ALA A 78 -5.69 -1.75 -11.13
CA ALA A 78 -6.51 -2.26 -10.05
C ALA A 78 -7.70 -3.08 -10.57
N GLN A 79 -7.86 -4.28 -10.05
CA GLN A 79 -8.92 -5.23 -10.38
C GLN A 79 -9.59 -5.75 -9.12
N LEU A 80 -10.91 -5.60 -9.05
CA LEU A 80 -11.72 -6.21 -8.01
C LEU A 80 -12.36 -7.50 -8.51
N LEU A 81 -12.19 -8.57 -7.73
CA LEU A 81 -12.94 -9.81 -7.87
C LEU A 81 -13.60 -10.15 -6.53
N ARG A 82 -14.94 -10.10 -6.50
CA ARG A 82 -15.73 -10.23 -5.25
C ARG A 82 -15.27 -9.19 -4.22
N ASN A 83 -14.76 -9.61 -3.07
CA ASN A 83 -14.23 -8.75 -2.01
C ASN A 83 -12.70 -8.68 -2.02
N THR A 84 -12.06 -9.02 -3.14
CA THR A 84 -10.61 -9.07 -3.25
C THR A 84 -10.11 -8.07 -4.28
N LEU A 85 -9.23 -7.17 -3.87
CA LEU A 85 -8.58 -6.19 -4.75
C LEU A 85 -7.15 -6.65 -5.04
N MET A 86 -6.74 -6.57 -6.30
CA MET A 86 -5.36 -6.74 -6.73
C MET A 86 -4.92 -5.52 -7.53
N PHE A 87 -3.70 -5.03 -7.29
CA PHE A 87 -3.06 -4.00 -8.12
C PHE A 87 -1.53 -4.08 -7.97
N HIS A 88 -0.81 -3.48 -8.92
CA HIS A 88 0.63 -3.31 -8.79
C HIS A 88 1.01 -1.91 -8.32
N TRP A 89 2.12 -1.85 -7.59
CA TRP A 89 2.78 -0.61 -7.20
C TRP A 89 4.23 -0.58 -7.68
N GLN A 90 4.75 0.64 -7.80
CA GLN A 90 6.15 0.90 -8.10
C GLN A 90 6.73 1.86 -7.08
N MET A 91 7.99 1.66 -6.74
CA MET A 91 8.83 2.62 -6.02
C MET A 91 9.74 3.30 -7.03
N VAL A 92 9.61 4.61 -7.18
CA VAL A 92 10.31 5.40 -8.20
C VAL A 92 11.11 6.54 -7.56
N PRO A 93 12.29 6.91 -8.10
CA PRO A 93 13.03 8.09 -7.64
C PRO A 93 12.22 9.37 -7.84
N THR A 94 12.22 10.25 -6.84
CA THR A 94 11.55 11.57 -6.94
C THR A 94 12.18 12.47 -8.00
N GLY A 95 13.50 12.38 -8.19
CA GLY A 95 14.25 13.10 -9.23
C GLY A 95 14.14 12.52 -10.64
N GLY A 96 13.34 11.47 -10.84
CA GLY A 96 13.28 10.71 -12.09
C GLY A 96 14.38 9.65 -12.21
N GLY A 97 14.15 8.65 -13.05
CA GLY A 97 15.02 7.49 -13.20
C GLY A 97 14.24 6.19 -13.35
N PRO A 98 14.93 5.04 -13.45
CA PRO A 98 14.29 3.73 -13.56
C PRO A 98 13.52 3.37 -12.28
N VAL A 99 12.55 2.47 -12.41
CA VAL A 99 11.81 1.88 -11.28
C VAL A 99 12.79 1.14 -10.37
N ALA A 100 12.81 1.49 -9.08
CA ALA A 100 13.72 0.89 -8.10
C ALA A 100 13.19 -0.43 -7.54
N ALA A 101 11.87 -0.53 -7.36
CA ALA A 101 11.19 -1.75 -6.94
C ALA A 101 9.76 -1.78 -7.50
N LEU A 102 9.22 -2.98 -7.67
CA LEU A 102 7.81 -3.17 -7.95
C LEU A 102 7.24 -4.32 -7.12
N GLY A 103 5.94 -4.26 -6.89
CA GLY A 103 5.22 -5.28 -6.17
C GLY A 103 3.77 -5.37 -6.60
N LEU A 104 3.12 -6.37 -6.05
CA LEU A 104 1.69 -6.62 -6.17
C LEU A 104 1.09 -6.58 -4.77
N GLU A 105 -0.01 -5.85 -4.61
CA GLU A 105 -0.88 -6.00 -3.45
C GLU A 105 -2.06 -6.89 -3.78
N PHE A 106 -2.42 -7.72 -2.80
CA PHE A 106 -3.62 -8.56 -2.84
C PHE A 106 -4.38 -8.38 -1.52
N LEU A 107 -5.45 -7.60 -1.58
CA LEU A 107 -6.21 -7.16 -0.42
C LEU A 107 -7.51 -7.96 -0.32
N GLN A 108 -7.74 -8.63 0.80
CA GLN A 108 -9.06 -9.14 1.16
C GLN A 108 -9.79 -8.08 1.98
N LEU A 109 -10.95 -7.66 1.48
CA LEU A 109 -11.78 -6.63 2.07
C LEU A 109 -12.88 -7.27 2.94
N ALA A 110 -13.14 -6.65 4.08
CA ALA A 110 -14.31 -6.91 4.92
C ALA A 110 -15.58 -6.32 4.29
N GLU A 111 -16.74 -6.62 4.88
CA GLU A 111 -18.04 -6.16 4.38
C GLU A 111 -18.16 -4.62 4.34
N ASP A 112 -17.45 -3.91 5.22
CA ASP A 112 -17.42 -2.45 5.27
C ASP A 112 -16.43 -1.83 4.25
N GLY A 113 -15.77 -2.65 3.43
CA GLY A 113 -14.82 -2.23 2.41
C GLY A 113 -13.42 -1.94 2.92
N ARG A 114 -13.15 -2.07 4.22
CA ARG A 114 -11.79 -1.97 4.77
C ARG A 114 -11.02 -3.27 4.60
N ILE A 115 -9.71 -3.18 4.68
CA ILE A 115 -8.78 -4.27 4.48
C ILE A 115 -8.70 -5.12 5.75
N ASP A 116 -9.06 -6.40 5.61
CA ASP A 116 -8.87 -7.40 6.67
C ASP A 116 -7.52 -8.09 6.53
N LYS A 117 -7.14 -8.46 5.30
CA LYS A 117 -5.83 -9.05 4.98
C LYS A 117 -5.20 -8.33 3.80
N ASP A 118 -3.93 -8.02 3.94
CA ASP A 118 -3.11 -7.33 2.97
C ASP A 118 -1.86 -8.15 2.68
N TYR A 119 -1.78 -8.74 1.48
CA TYR A 119 -0.63 -9.54 1.06
C TYR A 119 0.19 -8.78 0.02
N GLN A 120 1.39 -8.38 0.43
CA GLN A 120 2.36 -7.74 -0.43
C GLN A 120 3.36 -8.75 -0.99
N PHE A 121 3.41 -8.83 -2.31
CA PHE A 121 4.41 -9.59 -3.06
C PHE A 121 5.44 -8.65 -3.64
N ILE A 122 6.72 -8.85 -3.28
CA ILE A 122 7.83 -8.15 -3.94
C ILE A 122 8.17 -8.93 -5.20
N LEU A 123 8.02 -8.28 -6.35
CA LEU A 123 8.29 -8.89 -7.64
C LEU A 123 9.72 -8.55 -8.11
N PRO A 124 10.28 -9.31 -9.07
CA PRO A 124 11.56 -8.96 -9.67
C PRO A 124 11.49 -7.58 -10.33
N THR A 125 12.39 -6.67 -9.95
CA THR A 125 12.56 -5.40 -10.67
C THR A 125 13.01 -5.71 -12.11
N PRO A 126 12.47 -5.06 -13.16
CA PRO A 126 12.81 -5.36 -14.53
C PRO A 126 14.29 -5.02 -14.72
N ALA A 127 15.02 -5.88 -15.42
CA ALA A 127 16.35 -5.53 -15.84
C ALA A 127 16.27 -4.28 -16.74
N VAL A 128 17.14 -3.31 -16.47
CA VAL A 128 17.35 -2.14 -17.34
C VAL A 128 17.97 -2.56 -18.67
#